data_AF-A0A357MRX7-F1
#
_entry.id   AF-A0A357MRX7-F1
#
_cell.length_a   1.000
_cell.length_b   1.000
_cell.length_c   1.000
_cell.angle_alpha   90.00
_cell.angle_beta   90.00
_cell.angle_gamma   90.00
#
_symmetry.space_group_name_H-M   'P 1'
#
loop_
_entity.id
_entity.type
_entity.pdbx_description
1 polymer ?
#
loop_
_entity_poly.entity_id
_entity_poly.type
_entity_poly.pdbx_seq_one_letter_code
_entity_poly.pdbx_strand_id
1 'polypeptide(L)' 'DKFLLPIESMLLDMPEIALTQDMVYYMSLGQAVLVPYSPSPGWVKLKSKDGKFLGVGEVMLDGKVTPRKMVTGRL' A
#
# COMPACT_ATOMS: atom_id res chain seq x y z
N ASP A 1 -16.93 2.45 -19.09
CA ASP A 1 -16.66 1.51 -18.00
C ASP A 1 -17.44 1.90 -16.73
N LYS A 2 -18.78 1.82 -16.77
CA LYS A 2 -19.67 2.37 -15.71
C LYS A 2 -20.12 1.35 -14.66
N PHE A 3 -19.82 0.07 -14.88
CA PHE A 3 -20.30 -1.03 -14.04
C PHE A 3 -19.18 -1.76 -13.29
N LEU A 4 -17.92 -1.36 -13.49
CA LEU A 4 -16.82 -1.91 -12.70
C LEU A 4 -16.73 -1.19 -11.36
N LEU A 5 -16.60 -2.00 -10.31
CA LEU A 5 -16.28 -1.50 -8.98
C LEU A 5 -14.80 -1.06 -8.93
N PRO A 6 -14.46 -0.06 -8.10
CA PRO A 6 -13.07 0.26 -7.81
C PRO A 6 -12.32 -0.99 -7.33
N ILE A 7 -11.07 -1.17 -7.75
CA ILE A 7 -10.25 -2.33 -7.38
C ILE A 7 -10.12 -2.53 -5.86
N GLU A 8 -10.17 -1.44 -5.09
CA GLU A 8 -10.12 -1.47 -3.63
C GLU A 8 -11.39 -2.03 -2.96
N SER A 9 -12.48 -2.24 -3.72
CA SER A 9 -13.74 -2.78 -3.18
C SER A 9 -13.59 -4.21 -2.64
N MET A 10 -12.58 -4.95 -3.09
CA MET A 10 -12.25 -6.29 -2.54
C MET A 10 -11.43 -6.23 -1.24
N LEU A 11 -11.02 -5.03 -0.81
CA LEU A 11 -10.02 -4.81 0.23
C LEU A 11 -10.60 -4.06 1.45
N LEU A 12 -11.92 -4.07 1.63
CA LEU A 12 -12.62 -3.23 2.61
C LEU A 12 -12.08 -3.42 4.04
N ASP A 13 -11.86 -4.66 4.46
CA ASP A 13 -11.47 -4.98 5.84
C ASP A 13 -9.97 -4.85 6.15
N MET A 14 -9.14 -4.55 5.14
CA MET A 14 -7.70 -4.37 5.38
C MET A 14 -7.40 -3.01 5.99
N PRO A 15 -6.48 -2.94 6.98
CA PRO A 15 -5.91 -1.68 7.44
C PRO A 15 -5.24 -0.91 6.31
N GLU A 16 -5.21 0.41 6.42
CA GLU A 16 -4.64 1.30 5.43
C GLU A 16 -3.37 1.97 5.95
N ILE A 17 -2.38 2.11 5.06
CA ILE A 17 -1.16 2.88 5.30
C ILE A 17 -1.03 3.95 4.21
N ALA A 18 -0.90 5.20 4.66
CA ALA A 18 -0.57 6.34 3.80
C ALA A 18 0.95 6.47 3.65
N LEU A 19 1.45 6.45 2.41
CA LEU A 19 2.86 6.53 2.07
C LEU A 19 3.27 7.95 1.69
N THR A 20 4.48 8.34 2.09
CA THR A 20 5.15 9.54 1.55
C THR A 20 5.60 9.27 0.12
N GLN A 21 5.91 10.33 -0.65
CA GLN A 21 6.40 10.19 -2.02
C GLN A 21 7.68 9.35 -2.09
N ASP A 22 8.60 9.52 -1.15
CA ASP A 22 9.83 8.72 -1.07
C ASP A 22 9.54 7.24 -0.83
N MET A 23 8.58 6.93 0.07
CA MET A 23 8.16 5.55 0.31
C MET A 23 7.52 4.93 -0.93
N VAL A 24 6.69 5.68 -1.65
CA VAL A 24 6.11 5.23 -2.93
C VAL A 24 7.21 4.89 -3.93
N TYR A 25 8.23 5.74 -4.05
CA TYR A 25 9.36 5.51 -4.94
C TYR A 25 10.07 4.18 -4.60
N TYR A 26 10.50 3.98 -3.35
CA TYR A 26 11.22 2.77 -2.97
C TYR A 26 10.36 1.50 -3.02
N MET A 27 9.08 1.58 -2.63
CA MET A 27 8.16 0.45 -2.77
C MET A 27 7.90 0.08 -4.23
N SER A 28 7.88 1.06 -5.15
CA SER A 28 7.77 0.78 -6.58
C SER A 28 8.97 0.02 -7.15
N LEU A 29 10.14 0.10 -6.49
CA LEU A 29 11.33 -0.69 -6.77
C LEU A 29 11.34 -2.06 -6.06
N GLY A 30 10.24 -2.43 -5.37
CA GLY A 30 10.13 -3.68 -4.62
C GLY A 30 10.80 -3.65 -3.24
N GLN A 31 11.23 -2.49 -2.76
CA GLN A 31 11.91 -2.39 -1.47
C GLN A 31 10.92 -2.32 -0.31
N ALA A 32 11.23 -3.04 0.77
CA ALA A 32 10.54 -2.88 2.03
C ALA A 32 10.96 -1.58 2.71
N VAL A 33 9.99 -0.83 3.24
CA VAL A 33 10.24 0.46 3.90
C VAL A 33 9.72 0.45 5.33
N LEU A 34 10.37 1.20 6.21
CA LEU A 34 9.90 1.38 7.58
C LEU A 34 8.75 2.39 7.59
N VAL A 35 7.62 1.99 8.17
CA VAL A 35 6.46 2.87 8.35
C VAL A 35 6.25 3.10 9.84
N PRO A 36 6.36 4.33 10.34
CA PRO A 36 6.06 4.64 11.73
C PRO A 36 4.61 4.28 12.07
N TYR A 37 4.38 3.70 13.25
CA TYR A 37 3.04 3.33 13.72
C TYR A 37 2.27 2.42 12.76
N SER A 38 2.99 1.52 12.07
CA SER A 38 2.34 0.51 11.24
C SER A 38 1.38 -0.35 12.08
N PRO A 39 0.27 -0.84 11.48
CA PRO A 39 -0.61 -1.81 12.11
C PRO A 39 0.14 -3.07 12.57
N SER A 40 -0.53 -3.94 13.32
CA SER A 40 0.01 -5.27 13.62
C SER A 40 0.41 -6.01 12.34
N PRO A 41 1.39 -6.95 12.41
CA PRO A 41 1.79 -7.77 11.28
C PRO A 41 0.60 -8.33 10.49
N GLY A 42 0.67 -8.26 9.16
CA GLY A 42 -0.42 -8.68 8.27
C GLY A 42 -0.62 -7.78 7.04
N TRP A 43 -1.66 -8.08 6.28
CA TRP A 43 -1.97 -7.43 5.01
C TRP A 43 -2.50 -6.01 5.18
N VAL A 44 -2.04 -5.11 4.31
CA VAL A 44 -2.43 -3.69 4.33
C VAL A 44 -2.64 -3.13 2.93
N LYS A 45 -3.59 -2.18 2.82
CA LYS A 45 -3.74 -1.29 1.67
C LYS A 45 -2.67 -0.21 1.72
N LEU A 46 -2.07 0.06 0.56
CA LEU A 46 -1.10 1.14 0.38
C LEU A 46 -1.77 2.27 -0.40
N LYS A 47 -1.78 3.47 0.18
CA LYS A 47 -2.27 4.68 -0.48
C LYS A 47 -1.24 5.79 -0.43
N SER A 48 -1.25 6.71 -1.38
CA SER A 48 -0.51 7.97 -1.24
C SER A 48 -1.24 8.92 -0.31
N LYS A 49 -0.56 9.98 0.13
CA LYS A 49 -1.15 11.01 1.01
C LYS A 49 -2.41 11.68 0.47
N ASP A 50 -2.58 11.73 -0.85
CA ASP A 50 -3.77 12.25 -1.53
C ASP A 50 -4.92 11.22 -1.63
N GLY A 51 -4.76 10.03 -1.05
CA GLY A 51 -5.77 8.98 -1.02
C GLY A 51 -5.81 8.10 -2.27
N LYS A 52 -4.89 8.25 -3.22
CA LYS A 52 -4.82 7.36 -4.38
C LYS A 52 -4.35 5.96 -3.95
N PHE A 53 -5.08 4.93 -4.39
CA PHE A 53 -4.70 3.54 -4.18
C PHE A 53 -3.44 3.19 -4.98
N LEU A 54 -2.45 2.63 -4.29
CA LEU A 54 -1.15 2.27 -4.88
C LEU A 54 -0.95 0.76 -4.98
N GLY A 55 -1.63 -0.01 -4.14
CA GLY A 55 -1.54 -1.46 -4.11
C GLY A 55 -1.68 -2.05 -2.72
N VAL A 56 -1.13 -3.25 -2.55
CA VAL A 56 -1.13 -3.98 -1.27
C VAL A 56 0.28 -4.34 -0.84
N GLY A 57 0.48 -4.31 0.47
CA GLY A 57 1.71 -4.73 1.12
C GLY A 57 1.41 -5.60 2.34
N GLU A 58 2.47 -6.00 3.02
CA GLU A 58 2.37 -6.78 4.24
C GLU A 58 3.32 -6.19 5.29
N VAL A 59 2.79 -5.94 6.48
CA VAL A 59 3.57 -5.55 7.65
C VAL A 59 4.27 -6.79 8.20
N MET A 60 5.59 -6.71 8.29
CA MET A 60 6.45 -7.77 8.81
C MET A 60 6.66 -7.63 10.33
N LEU A 61 7.19 -8.66 10.97
CA LEU A 61 7.51 -8.66 12.40
C LEU A 61 8.55 -7.60 12.79
N ASP A 62 9.40 -7.17 11.85
CA ASP A 62 10.40 -6.10 12.05
C ASP A 62 9.81 -4.70 11.87
N GLY A 63 8.49 -4.58 11.68
CA GLY A 63 7.77 -3.32 11.51
C GLY A 63 7.89 -2.71 10.10
N LYS A 64 8.64 -3.34 9.19
CA LYS A 64 8.70 -2.91 7.78
C LYS A 64 7.48 -3.37 7.01
N VAL A 65 7.16 -2.62 5.97
CA VAL A 65 6.09 -2.97 5.03
C VAL A 65 6.72 -3.41 3.73
N THR A 66 6.48 -4.67 3.35
CA THR A 66 6.97 -5.26 2.10
C THR A 66 5.90 -5.10 1.01
N PRO A 67 6.22 -4.53 -0.16
CA PRO A 67 5.27 -4.45 -1.27
C PRO A 67 4.98 -5.86 -1.81
N ARG A 68 3.70 -6.20 -1.97
CA ARG A 68 3.26 -7.50 -2.52
C ARG A 68 2.72 -7.36 -3.93
N LYS A 69 1.91 -6.32 -4.17
CA LYS A 69 1.44 -5.97 -5.50
C LYS A 69 1.24 -4.46 -5.59
N MET A 70 2.08 -3.82 -6.41
CA MET A 70 1.88 -2.42 -6.80
C MET A 70 1.01 -2.38 -8.06
N VAL A 71 0.11 -1.39 -8.14
CA VAL A 71 -0.83 -1.22 -9.27
C VAL A 71 -0.27 -0.26 -10.33
N THR A 72 0.94 0.27 -10.14
CA THR A 72 1.67 1.23 -11.00
C THR A 72 0.98 1.59 -12.32
N GLY A 73 0.55 2.85 -12.40
CA GLY A 73 0.69 3.67 -13.60
C GLY A 73 1.59 4.85 -13.22
N ARG A 74 2.57 5.18 -14.07
CA ARG A 74 3.50 6.32 -13.90
C ARG A 74 2.80 7.52 -13.26
N LEU A 75 3.45 8.13 -12.25
CA LEU A 75 3.13 9.48 -11.80
C LEU A 75 3.31 10.48 -12.95
#